data_AF-A0A2T4JQM3-F1
#
_entry.id   AF-A0A2T4JQM3-F1
#
_cell.length_a   1.000
_cell.length_b   1.000
_cell.length_c   1.000
_cell.angle_alpha   90.00
_cell.angle_beta   90.00
_cell.angle_gamma   90.00
#
_symmetry.space_group_name_H-M   'P 1'
#
loop_
_entity.id
_entity.type
_entity.pdbx_description
1 polymer ?
#
loop_
_entity_poly.entity_id
_entity_poly.type
_entity_poly.pdbx_seq_one_letter_code
_entity_poly.pdbx_strand_id
1 'polypeptide(L)'
;MTIATRSGTHLTVLVVLGMTHLLNDLMQSLIPAAYPILKESYALDFVQIGLITMTFQIAGSLLQPVIGMVTDRHPAPYSPVVGMMFTLSGLVSLAFAHSYAMILVSVML
;
A
#
# COMPACT_ATOMS: atom_id res chain seq x y z
N MET A 1 -37.15 25.73 18.12
CA MET A 1 -36.85 24.37 18.62
C MET A 1 -36.33 23.55 17.43
N THR A 2 -35.04 23.64 17.14
CA THR A 2 -34.40 22.94 16.02
C THR A 2 -33.96 21.58 16.52
N ILE A 3 -34.56 20.52 15.98
CA ILE A 3 -34.25 19.13 16.33
C ILE A 3 -32.84 18.83 15.81
N ALA A 4 -31.86 18.76 16.71
CA ALA A 4 -30.55 18.21 16.40
C ALA A 4 -30.73 16.71 16.10
N THR A 5 -30.68 16.34 14.82
CA THR A 5 -30.59 14.95 14.39
C THR A 5 -29.31 14.36 14.99
N ARG A 6 -29.42 13.36 15.86
CA ARG A 6 -28.25 12.60 16.33
C ARG A 6 -27.58 11.99 15.08
N SER A 7 -26.42 12.49 14.70
CA SER A 7 -25.55 11.82 13.74
C SER A 7 -25.11 10.51 14.39
N GLY A 8 -25.78 9.40 14.04
CA GLY A 8 -25.33 8.08 14.44
C GLY A 8 -23.89 7.90 13.96
N THR A 9 -22.97 7.55 14.85
CA THR A 9 -21.59 7.26 14.49
C THR A 9 -21.61 6.15 13.44
N HIS A 10 -21.08 6.40 12.25
CA HIS A 10 -20.97 5.38 11.20
C HIS A 10 -19.84 4.40 11.54
N LEU A 11 -20.06 3.58 12.57
CA LEU A 11 -19.10 2.64 13.16
C LEU A 11 -18.54 1.69 12.09
N THR A 12 -19.37 1.24 11.15
CA THR A 12 -18.95 0.45 9.99
C THR A 12 -17.92 1.17 9.12
N VAL A 13 -18.11 2.46 8.85
CA VAL A 13 -17.18 3.25 8.03
C VAL A 13 -15.85 3.42 8.76
N LEU A 14 -15.89 3.71 10.07
CA LEU A 14 -14.69 3.84 10.90
C LEU A 14 -13.89 2.53 10.98
N VAL A 15 -14.57 1.39 11.11
CA VAL A 15 -13.92 0.06 11.12
C VAL A 15 -13.27 -0.22 9.76
N VAL A 16 -13.97 0.05 8.64
CA VAL A 16 -13.40 -0.13 7.30
C VAL A 16 -12.19 0.78 7.08
N LEU A 17 -12.28 2.06 7.48
CA LEU A 17 -11.17 3.01 7.40
C LEU A 17 -9.99 2.59 8.28
N GLY A 18 -10.25 2.12 9.50
CA GLY A 18 -9.22 1.63 10.41
C GLY A 18 -8.51 0.39 9.87
N MET A 19 -9.27 -0.56 9.30
CA MET A 19 -8.69 -1.78 8.72
C MET A 19 -7.89 -1.49 7.45
N THR A 20 -8.39 -0.55 6.65
CA THR A 20 -7.69 0.03 5.51
C THR A 20 -6.35 0.62 5.99
N HIS A 21 -6.36 1.51 6.97
CA HIS A 21 -5.14 2.13 7.50
C HIS A 21 -4.13 1.10 8.03
N LEU A 22 -4.62 0.09 8.77
CA LEU A 22 -3.79 -0.99 9.29
C LEU A 22 -3.09 -1.78 8.18
N LEU A 23 -3.81 -2.12 7.10
CA LEU A 23 -3.24 -2.83 5.95
C LEU A 23 -2.18 -1.98 5.25
N ASN A 24 -2.41 -0.68 5.10
CA ASN A 24 -1.40 0.23 4.54
C ASN A 24 -0.12 0.24 5.39
N ASP A 25 -0.26 0.34 6.70
CA ASP A 25 0.89 0.41 7.61
C ASP A 25 1.65 -0.93 7.66
N LEU A 26 0.92 -2.04 7.55
CA LEU A 26 1.52 -3.36 7.38
C LEU A 26 2.37 -3.41 6.11
N MET A 27 1.83 -2.97 4.97
CA MET A 27 2.56 -2.96 3.70
C MET A 27 3.84 -2.12 3.74
N GLN A 28 3.77 -0.91 4.33
CA GLN A 28 4.94 -0.03 4.43
C GLN A 28 6.02 -0.57 5.38
N SER A 29 5.65 -1.32 6.41
CA SER A 29 6.61 -1.91 7.36
C SER A 29 7.17 -3.26 6.89
N LEU A 30 6.42 -4.01 6.10
CA LEU A 30 6.82 -5.34 5.64
C LEU A 30 7.98 -5.29 4.63
N ILE A 31 7.98 -4.29 3.74
CA ILE A 31 9.02 -4.15 2.72
C ILE A 31 10.42 -3.94 3.35
N PRO A 32 10.63 -2.98 4.27
CA PRO A 32 11.88 -2.85 5.01
C PRO A 32 12.26 -4.10 5.81
N ALA A 33 11.28 -4.77 6.41
CA ALA A 33 11.51 -6.00 7.16
C ALA A 33 11.97 -7.17 6.27
N ALA A 34 11.57 -7.19 4.99
CA ALA A 34 11.99 -8.19 4.02
C ALA A 34 13.39 -7.94 3.44
N TYR A 35 13.93 -6.71 3.52
CA TYR A 35 15.23 -6.37 2.93
C TYR A 35 16.40 -7.24 3.39
N PRO A 36 16.58 -7.57 4.69
CA PRO A 36 17.65 -8.45 5.13
C PRO A 36 17.53 -9.85 4.54
N ILE A 37 16.30 -10.38 4.45
CA ILE A 37 16.01 -11.73 3.92
C ILE A 37 16.30 -11.78 2.41
N LEU A 38 15.87 -10.75 1.67
CA LEU A 38 16.17 -10.61 0.25
C LEU A 38 17.67 -10.44 0.00
N LYS A 39 18.38 -9.68 0.85
CA LYS A 39 19.83 -9.51 0.80
C LYS A 39 20.56 -10.84 0.93
N GLU A 40 20.16 -11.66 1.90
CA GLU A 40 20.79 -12.95 2.17
C GLU A 40 20.44 -13.98 1.09
N SER A 41 19.18 -14.01 0.63
CA SER A 41 18.69 -14.98 -0.37
C SER A 41 19.20 -14.70 -1.79
N TYR A 42 19.43 -13.44 -2.15
CA TYR A 42 19.81 -13.02 -3.51
C TYR A 42 21.22 -12.39 -3.58
N ALA A 43 21.98 -12.42 -2.49
CA ALA A 43 23.30 -11.78 -2.37
C ALA A 43 23.33 -10.31 -2.85
N LEU A 44 22.25 -9.56 -2.55
CA LEU A 44 22.06 -8.21 -3.04
C LEU A 44 23.00 -7.21 -2.35
N ASP A 45 23.42 -6.20 -3.10
CA ASP A 45 24.15 -5.05 -2.55
C ASP A 45 23.17 -4.01 -1.95
N PHE A 46 23.64 -3.19 -1.00
CA PHE A 46 22.83 -2.12 -0.39
C PHE A 46 22.28 -1.13 -1.42
N VAL A 47 22.99 -0.94 -2.54
CA VAL A 47 22.53 -0.12 -3.67
C VAL A 47 21.25 -0.71 -4.29
N GLN A 48 21.16 -2.03 -4.42
CA GLN A 48 20.00 -2.70 -5.02
C GLN A 48 18.76 -2.64 -4.10
N ILE A 49 18.96 -2.69 -2.79
CA ILE A 49 17.90 -2.46 -1.79
C ILE A 49 17.44 -1.00 -1.81
N GLY A 50 18.40 -0.07 -1.94
CA GLY A 50 18.11 1.35 -2.12
C GLY A 50 17.26 1.61 -3.36
N LEU A 51 17.57 0.94 -4.48
CA LEU A 51 16.77 1.01 -5.70
C LEU A 51 15.35 0.46 -5.53
N ILE A 52 15.17 -0.66 -4.83
CA ILE A 52 13.83 -1.20 -4.51
C ILE A 52 13.02 -0.16 -3.71
N THR A 53 13.64 0.41 -2.67
CA THR A 53 13.01 1.46 -1.86
C THR A 53 12.65 2.68 -2.72
N MET A 54 13.56 3.10 -3.59
CA MET A 54 13.33 4.24 -4.48
C MET A 54 12.16 3.98 -5.43
N THR A 55 12.08 2.79 -6.03
CA THR A 55 10.95 2.39 -6.89
C THR A 55 9.64 2.39 -6.12
N PHE A 56 9.62 1.84 -4.90
CA PHE A 56 8.42 1.86 -4.03
C PHE A 56 7.96 3.29 -3.72
N GLN A 57 8.91 4.18 -3.37
CA GLN A 57 8.61 5.58 -3.05
C GLN A 57 8.12 6.35 -4.27
N ILE A 58 8.69 6.10 -5.46
CA ILE A 58 8.23 6.71 -6.71
C ILE A 58 6.83 6.21 -7.09
N ALA A 59 6.58 4.90 -6.97
CA ALA A 59 5.26 4.33 -7.22
C ALA A 59 4.23 4.96 -6.27
N GLY A 60 4.54 5.02 -4.97
CA GLY A 60 3.71 5.67 -3.97
C GLY A 60 3.45 7.15 -4.26
N SER A 61 4.50 7.93 -4.59
CA SER A 61 4.36 9.37 -4.85
C SER A 61 3.59 9.69 -6.13
N LEU A 62 3.53 8.77 -7.09
CA LEU A 62 2.70 8.90 -8.30
C LEU A 62 1.27 8.42 -8.05
N LEU A 63 1.10 7.24 -7.44
CA LEU A 63 -0.20 6.63 -7.21
C LEU A 63 -1.03 7.41 -6.19
N GLN A 64 -0.43 7.90 -5.10
CA GLN A 64 -1.15 8.64 -4.05
C GLN A 64 -1.85 9.91 -4.57
N PRO A 65 -1.20 10.85 -5.28
CA PRO A 65 -1.87 12.03 -5.82
C PRO A 65 -2.81 11.70 -6.99
N VAL A 66 -2.52 10.68 -7.81
CA VAL A 66 -3.44 10.26 -8.88
C VAL A 66 -4.74 9.70 -8.29
N ILE A 67 -4.66 8.78 -7.33
CA ILE A 67 -5.82 8.25 -6.62
C ILE A 67 -6.51 9.35 -5.81
N GLY A 68 -5.75 10.28 -5.24
CA GLY A 68 -6.25 11.48 -4.57
C GLY A 68 -7.11 12.32 -5.49
N MET A 69 -6.59 12.74 -6.66
CA MET A 69 -7.34 13.52 -7.66
C MET A 69 -8.59 12.79 -8.18
N VAL A 70 -8.52 11.47 -8.38
CA VAL A 70 -9.67 10.66 -8.81
C VAL A 70 -10.74 10.61 -7.73
N THR A 71 -10.35 10.40 -6.48
CA THR A 71 -11.27 10.32 -5.33
C THR A 71 -11.86 11.70 -4.98
N ASP A 72 -11.12 12.78 -5.23
CA ASP A 72 -11.59 14.16 -5.01
C ASP A 72 -12.67 14.56 -6.05
N ARG A 73 -12.57 14.03 -7.27
CA ARG A 73 -13.57 14.25 -8.35
C ARG A 73 -14.80 13.35 -8.24
N HIS A 74 -14.64 12.15 -7.72
CA HIS A 74 -15.72 11.19 -7.46
C HIS A 74 -15.58 10.66 -6.02
N PRO A 75 -16.44 11.10 -5.07
CA PRO A 75 -16.39 10.62 -3.69
C PRO A 75 -16.68 9.12 -3.65
N ALA A 76 -15.62 8.32 -3.67
CA ALA A 76 -15.63 6.88 -3.74
C ALA A 76 -15.10 6.33 -2.40
N PRO A 77 -15.99 6.00 -1.43
CA PRO A 77 -15.56 5.46 -0.13
C PRO A 77 -14.83 4.12 -0.22
N TYR A 78 -14.85 3.46 -1.38
CA TYR A 78 -14.18 2.20 -1.66
C TYR A 78 -12.80 2.33 -2.31
N SER A 79 -12.36 3.54 -2.70
CA SER A 79 -11.05 3.74 -3.34
C SER A 79 -9.86 3.25 -2.51
N PRO A 80 -9.84 3.42 -1.17
CA PRO A 80 -8.74 2.93 -0.34
C PRO A 80 -8.67 1.40 -0.32
N VAL A 81 -9.83 0.73 -0.28
CA VAL A 81 -9.94 -0.74 -0.27
C VAL A 81 -9.40 -1.32 -1.57
N VAL A 82 -9.74 -0.72 -2.71
CA VAL A 82 -9.26 -1.16 -4.03
C VAL A 82 -7.74 -0.98 -4.14
N GLY A 83 -7.21 0.16 -3.70
CA GLY A 83 -5.76 0.40 -3.66
C GLY A 83 -5.02 -0.62 -2.79
N MET A 84 -5.63 -1.09 -1.70
CA MET A 84 -5.03 -2.10 -0.84
C MET A 84 -5.07 -3.49 -1.42
N MET A 85 -6.12 -3.85 -2.17
CA MET A 85 -6.13 -5.13 -2.89
C MET A 85 -5.02 -5.16 -3.96
N PHE A 86 -4.71 -4.02 -4.56
CA PHE A 86 -3.60 -3.86 -5.50
C PHE A 86 -2.24 -4.08 -4.81
N THR A 87 -1.96 -3.36 -3.72
CA THR A 87 -0.69 -3.52 -2.99
C THR A 87 -0.55 -4.90 -2.33
N LEU A 88 -1.63 -5.49 -1.84
CA LEU A 88 -1.64 -6.86 -1.33
C LEU A 88 -1.30 -7.88 -2.42
N SER A 89 -1.76 -7.65 -3.67
CA SER A 89 -1.40 -8.49 -4.81
C SER A 89 0.09 -8.39 -5.18
N GLY A 90 0.70 -7.20 -5.02
CA GLY A 90 2.14 -6.99 -5.12
C GLY A 90 2.89 -7.81 -4.07
N LEU A 91 2.39 -7.83 -2.83
CA LEU A 91 3.00 -8.64 -1.76
C LEU A 91 2.90 -10.15 -2.03
N VAL A 92 1.75 -10.64 -2.47
CA VAL A 92 1.58 -12.04 -2.84
C VAL A 92 2.53 -12.40 -3.98
N SER A 93 2.70 -11.50 -4.95
CA SER A 93 3.65 -11.68 -6.06
C SER A 93 5.10 -11.73 -5.56
N LEU A 94 5.46 -10.92 -4.54
CA LEU A 94 6.78 -10.94 -3.91
C LEU A 94 7.09 -12.30 -3.28
N ALA A 95 6.10 -12.98 -2.69
CA ALA A 95 6.28 -14.32 -2.12
C ALA A 95 6.64 -15.39 -3.16
N PHE A 96 6.28 -15.19 -4.43
CA PHE A 96 6.64 -16.06 -5.55
C PHE A 96 7.78 -15.48 -6.42
N ALA A 97 8.40 -14.38 -6.01
CA ALA A 97 9.48 -13.77 -6.77
C ALA A 97 10.75 -14.64 -6.67
N HIS A 98 11.19 -15.17 -7.81
CA HIS A 98 12.40 -16.00 -7.96
C HIS A 98 13.57 -15.24 -8.64
N SER A 99 13.38 -13.95 -8.95
CA SER A 99 14.36 -13.11 -9.68
C SER A 99 14.27 -11.65 -9.23
N TYR A 100 15.39 -10.93 -9.28
CA TYR A 100 15.47 -9.51 -8.93
C TYR A 100 14.48 -8.64 -9.73
N ALA A 101 14.27 -8.95 -11.01
CA ALA A 101 13.29 -8.23 -11.83
C ALA A 101 11.85 -8.45 -11.35
N MET A 102 11.51 -9.66 -10.88
CA MET A 102 10.20 -9.96 -10.30
C MET A 102 10.00 -9.26 -8.95
N ILE A 103 11.06 -9.10 -8.15
CA ILE A 103 11.01 -8.31 -6.91
C ILE A 103 10.68 -6.85 -7.22
N LEU A 104 11.36 -6.25 -8.20
CA LEU A 104 11.10 -4.85 -8.60
C LEU A 104 9.67 -4.65 -9.11
N VAL A 105 9.16 -5.57 -9.94
CA VAL A 105 7.77 -5.50 -10.42
C VAL A 105 6.78 -5.71 -9.28
N SER A 106 7.05 -6.64 -8.36
CA SER A 106 6.17 -6.93 -7.22
C SER A 106 6.09 -5.76 -6.23
N VAL A 107 7.17 -5.00 -6.06
CA VAL A 107 7.21 -3.81 -5.19
C VAL A 107 6.62 -2.58 -5.88
N MET A 108 6.53 -2.57 -7.21
CA MET A 108 5.87 -1.48 -7.96
C MET A 108 4.34 -1.58 -7.91
N LEU A 109 3.80 -2.78 -7.64
CA LEU A 109 2.38 -3.08 -7.47
C LEU A 109 1.96 -2.88 -6.01
#